data_AF-C9ZZH5-F1
#
_entry.id   AF-C9ZZH5-F1
#
_cell.length_a   1.000
_cell.length_b   1.000
_cell.length_c   1.000
_cell.angle_alpha   90.00
_cell.angle_beta   90.00
_cell.angle_gamma   90.00
#
_symmetry.space_group_name_H-M   'P 1'
#
loop_
_entity.id
_entity.type
_entity.pdbx_description
1 polymer ?
#
loop_
_entity_poly.entity_id
_entity_poly.type
_entity_poly.pdbx_seq_one_letter_code
_entity_poly.pdbx_strand_id
1 'polypeptide(L)'
;MTVSARGSGVIKAMAGDVFNTFHIVAPDGDAFIPPCFVMAAAHEMGYYPTAHYLQQVVSVTTGWCGRVTYPLFLQMCAMLEGTRALDDATIKCYRDAFDVRGNGELSRTEFRIILATSAASELTSCEAEAIIDFLDPHGTNIVKLRDLEELLMKCLAV
;
A
#
# COMPACT_ATOMS: atom_id res chain seq x y z
N MET A 1 9.65 -22.26 -7.82
CA MET A 1 10.65 -21.22 -8.17
C MET A 1 11.44 -20.91 -6.91
N THR A 2 12.72 -21.27 -6.89
CA THR A 2 13.59 -21.15 -5.71
C THR A 2 13.96 -19.70 -5.49
N VAL A 3 13.32 -19.04 -4.52
CA VAL A 3 13.85 -17.81 -3.92
C VAL A 3 15.27 -18.14 -3.46
N SER A 4 16.26 -17.48 -4.07
CA SER A 4 17.67 -17.68 -3.73
C SER A 4 17.86 -17.53 -2.22
N ALA A 5 18.58 -18.45 -1.57
CA ALA A 5 18.81 -18.42 -0.12
C ALA A 5 19.40 -17.09 0.36
N ARG A 6 20.12 -16.37 -0.52
CA ARG A 6 20.58 -14.98 -0.28
C ARG A 6 19.43 -13.97 -0.22
N GLY A 7 18.43 -14.08 -1.10
CA GLY A 7 17.25 -13.21 -1.08
C GLY A 7 16.41 -13.39 0.18
N SER A 8 16.26 -14.63 0.65
CA SER A 8 15.53 -14.92 1.90
C SER A 8 16.22 -14.33 3.14
N GLY A 9 17.56 -14.31 3.18
CA GLY A 9 18.31 -13.69 4.27
C GLY A 9 18.16 -12.17 4.32
N VAL A 10 18.20 -11.50 3.18
CA VAL A 10 18.03 -10.04 3.08
C VAL A 10 16.61 -9.63 3.48
N ILE A 11 15.59 -10.33 2.99
CA ILE A 11 14.19 -10.06 3.35
C ILE A 11 13.97 -10.21 4.85
N LYS A 12 14.54 -11.24 5.49
CA LYS A 12 14.43 -11.42 6.94
C LYS A 12 15.11 -10.31 7.73
N ALA A 13 16.30 -9.88 7.31
CA ALA A 13 17.00 -8.77 7.98
C ALA A 13 16.17 -7.48 7.89
N MET A 14 15.74 -7.12 6.69
CA MET A 14 14.91 -5.95 6.44
C MET A 14 13.57 -6.01 7.19
N ALA A 15 12.90 -7.17 7.19
CA ALA A 15 11.67 -7.38 7.95
C ALA A 15 11.90 -7.24 9.46
N GLY A 16 13.07 -7.64 9.96
CA GLY A 16 13.45 -7.42 11.35
C GLY A 16 13.56 -5.93 11.70
N ASP A 17 14.22 -5.15 10.85
CA ASP A 17 14.37 -3.70 11.05
C ASP A 17 13.02 -2.97 10.99
N VAL A 18 12.19 -3.31 10.00
CA VAL A 18 10.84 -2.77 9.87
C VAL A 18 9.97 -3.17 11.05
N PHE A 19 9.98 -4.44 11.46
CA PHE A 19 9.23 -4.90 12.62
C PHE A 19 9.65 -4.17 13.90
N ASN A 20 10.95 -3.99 14.11
CA ASN A 20 11.47 -3.26 15.27
C ASN A 20 11.01 -1.81 15.31
N THR A 21 10.77 -1.19 14.14
CA THR A 21 10.28 0.19 14.02
C THR A 21 8.80 0.33 14.38
N PHE A 22 7.95 -0.62 13.96
CA PHE A 22 6.49 -0.49 14.09
C PHE A 22 5.86 -1.33 15.22
N HIS A 23 6.59 -2.25 15.84
CA HIS A 23 6.02 -3.09 16.88
C HIS A 23 5.78 -2.32 18.19
N ILE A 24 4.82 -2.82 18.95
CA ILE A 24 4.67 -2.54 20.37
C ILE A 24 4.75 -3.85 21.15
N VAL A 25 5.09 -3.76 22.43
CA VAL A 25 5.11 -4.91 23.33
C VAL A 25 3.83 -4.93 24.15
N ALA A 26 3.06 -6.00 24.03
CA ALA A 26 1.85 -6.22 24.82
C ALA A 26 2.19 -6.49 26.30
N PRO A 27 1.23 -6.36 27.23
CA PRO A 27 1.45 -6.65 28.66
C PRO A 27 1.89 -8.09 28.96
N ASP A 28 1.60 -9.03 28.07
CA ASP A 28 2.03 -10.43 28.13
C ASP A 28 3.48 -10.64 27.64
N GLY A 29 4.13 -9.57 27.16
CA GLY A 29 5.50 -9.59 26.65
C GLY A 29 5.60 -9.82 25.14
N ASP A 30 4.48 -10.07 24.45
CA ASP A 30 4.49 -10.35 23.01
C ASP A 30 4.63 -9.06 22.19
N ALA A 31 5.63 -9.02 21.32
CA ALA A 31 5.80 -7.97 20.34
C ALA A 31 4.90 -8.18 19.12
N PHE A 32 4.21 -7.12 18.67
CA PHE A 32 3.38 -7.17 17.46
C PHE A 32 3.25 -5.79 16.80
N ILE A 33 2.99 -5.78 15.49
CA ILE A 33 2.67 -4.56 14.74
C ILE A 33 1.17 -4.25 14.92
N PRO A 34 0.80 -3.08 15.46
CA PRO A 34 -0.59 -2.61 15.49
C PRO A 34 -1.23 -2.58 14.10
N PRO A 35 -2.52 -2.95 13.94
CA PRO A 35 -3.19 -2.97 12.64
C PRO A 35 -3.07 -1.67 11.82
N CYS A 36 -3.06 -0.51 12.50
CA CYS A 36 -2.89 0.78 11.84
C CYS A 36 -1.51 1.01 11.20
N PHE A 37 -0.46 0.31 11.66
CA PHE A 37 0.89 0.43 11.11
C PHE A 37 1.23 -0.63 10.06
N VAL A 38 0.36 -1.61 9.83
CA VAL A 38 0.64 -2.70 8.91
C VAL A 38 0.84 -2.21 7.47
N MET A 39 0.07 -1.22 7.02
CA MET A 39 0.24 -0.63 5.68
C MET A 39 1.60 0.08 5.56
N ALA A 40 1.98 0.87 6.56
CA ALA A 40 3.28 1.55 6.58
C ALA A 40 4.43 0.52 6.59
N ALA A 41 4.33 -0.53 7.40
CA ALA A 41 5.32 -1.61 7.42
C ALA A 41 5.42 -2.36 6.08
N ALA A 42 4.30 -2.56 5.37
CA ALA A 42 4.32 -3.13 4.02
C ALA A 42 5.05 -2.23 3.03
N HIS A 43 4.78 -0.92 3.06
CA HIS A 43 5.43 0.06 2.20
C HIS A 43 6.94 0.16 2.47
N GLU A 44 7.36 0.15 3.74
CA GLU A 44 8.78 0.13 4.11
C GLU A 44 9.51 -1.13 3.61
N MET A 45 8.80 -2.27 3.51
CA MET A 45 9.32 -3.48 2.87
C MET A 45 9.35 -3.43 1.33
N GLY A 46 8.81 -2.36 0.75
CA GLY A 46 8.66 -2.15 -0.69
C GLY A 46 7.45 -2.85 -1.31
N TYR A 47 6.44 -3.19 -0.52
CA TYR A 47 5.19 -3.78 -1.00
C TYR A 47 4.11 -2.70 -1.17
N TYR A 48 3.35 -2.75 -2.26
CA TYR A 48 2.29 -1.80 -2.58
C TYR A 48 0.93 -2.50 -2.76
N PRO A 49 0.35 -3.09 -1.69
CA PRO A 49 -0.98 -3.70 -1.77
C PRO A 49 -2.09 -2.64 -1.75
N THR A 50 -3.26 -3.00 -2.28
CA THR A 50 -4.49 -2.25 -1.98
C THR A 50 -4.91 -2.50 -0.52
N ALA A 51 -5.64 -1.55 0.09
CA ALA A 51 -6.12 -1.71 1.47
C ALA A 51 -6.96 -2.97 1.65
N HIS A 52 -7.81 -3.29 0.66
CA HIS A 52 -8.62 -4.52 0.67
C HIS A 52 -7.75 -5.79 0.61
N TYR A 53 -6.76 -5.82 -0.28
CA TYR A 53 -5.86 -6.98 -0.37
C TYR A 53 -5.04 -7.17 0.90
N LEU A 54 -4.51 -6.08 1.46
CA LEU A 54 -3.78 -6.13 2.73
C LEU A 54 -4.67 -6.63 3.88
N GLN A 55 -5.93 -6.18 3.95
CA GLN A 55 -6.88 -6.65 4.96
C GLN A 55 -7.13 -8.17 4.85
N GLN A 56 -7.22 -8.70 3.63
CA GLN A 56 -7.33 -10.15 3.40
C GLN A 56 -6.07 -10.89 3.90
N VAL A 57 -4.88 -10.38 3.56
CA VAL A 57 -3.59 -10.96 4.01
C VAL A 57 -3.48 -10.95 5.53
N VAL A 58 -3.81 -9.82 6.18
CA VAL A 58 -3.80 -9.72 7.65
C VAL A 58 -4.78 -10.72 8.27
N SER A 59 -6.01 -10.80 7.75
CA SER A 59 -7.03 -11.71 8.27
C SER A 59 -6.59 -13.17 8.19
N VAL A 60 -5.95 -13.57 7.08
CA VAL A 60 -5.43 -14.93 6.89
C VAL A 60 -4.24 -15.22 7.82
N THR A 61 -3.35 -14.26 8.03
CA THR A 61 -2.13 -14.47 8.83
C THR A 61 -2.38 -14.41 10.33
N THR A 62 -3.20 -13.48 10.80
CA THR A 62 -3.45 -13.32 12.23
C THR A 62 -4.53 -14.26 12.76
N GLY A 63 -5.42 -14.75 11.89
CA GLY A 63 -6.54 -15.61 12.29
C GLY A 63 -7.27 -15.04 13.51
N TRP A 64 -7.37 -15.83 14.57
CA TRP A 64 -8.00 -15.43 15.84
C TRP A 64 -7.07 -14.71 16.83
N CYS A 65 -5.76 -14.72 16.60
CA CYS A 65 -4.78 -14.02 17.44
C CYS A 65 -4.94 -12.50 17.31
N GLY A 66 -5.30 -12.03 16.11
CA GLY A 66 -5.52 -10.60 15.82
C GLY A 66 -4.27 -9.73 15.94
N ARG A 67 -3.09 -10.33 16.18
CA ARG A 67 -1.80 -9.63 16.31
C ARG A 67 -0.83 -10.08 15.23
N VAL A 68 -0.17 -9.12 14.58
CA VAL A 68 0.89 -9.37 13.60
C VAL A 68 2.23 -9.48 14.34
N THR A 69 2.57 -10.67 14.83
CA THR A 69 3.89 -10.96 15.44
C THR A 69 4.97 -11.07 14.37
N TYR A 70 6.26 -11.07 14.75
CA TYR A 70 7.36 -11.13 13.78
C TYR A 70 7.28 -12.36 12.83
N PRO A 71 7.01 -13.59 13.31
CA PRO A 71 6.82 -14.73 12.40
C PRO A 71 5.66 -14.53 11.42
N LEU A 72 4.55 -13.92 11.88
CA LEU A 72 3.40 -13.64 11.03
C LEU A 72 3.69 -12.51 10.04
N PHE A 73 4.49 -11.52 10.42
CA PHE A 73 4.95 -10.46 9.52
C PHE A 73 5.82 -11.02 8.38
N LEU A 74 6.70 -11.99 8.66
CA LEU A 74 7.45 -12.70 7.61
C LEU A 74 6.52 -13.47 6.66
N GLN A 75 5.48 -14.11 7.20
CA GLN A 75 4.46 -14.78 6.38
C GLN A 75 3.69 -13.78 5.51
N MET A 76 3.32 -12.61 6.06
CA MET A 76 2.70 -11.53 5.31
C MET A 76 3.60 -11.05 4.16
N CYS A 77 4.89 -10.82 4.41
CA CYS A 77 5.84 -10.40 3.37
C CYS A 77 5.85 -11.39 2.18
N ALA A 78 5.84 -12.70 2.47
CA ALA A 78 5.79 -13.72 1.42
C ALA A 78 4.47 -13.69 0.61
N MET A 79 3.34 -13.35 1.25
CA MET A 79 2.05 -13.20 0.57
C MET A 79 1.97 -11.91 -0.26
N LEU A 80 2.67 -10.86 0.16
CA LEU A 80 2.69 -9.55 -0.49
C LEU A 80 3.71 -9.46 -1.64
N GLU A 81 4.50 -10.50 -1.90
CA GLU A 81 5.57 -10.48 -2.91
C GLU A 81 5.08 -10.09 -4.31
N GLY A 82 3.84 -10.44 -4.65
CA GLY A 82 3.21 -10.04 -5.92
C GLY A 82 2.95 -8.53 -6.05
N THR A 83 3.12 -7.75 -4.98
CA THR A 83 2.94 -6.29 -4.93
C THR A 83 4.25 -5.53 -4.76
N ARG A 84 5.39 -6.23 -4.84
CA ARG A 84 6.73 -5.66 -4.57
C ARG A 84 7.20 -4.66 -5.62
N ALA A 85 6.68 -4.76 -6.83
CA ALA A 85 6.93 -3.80 -7.88
C ALA A 85 5.68 -2.94 -8.06
N LEU A 86 5.83 -1.62 -8.07
CA LEU A 86 4.83 -0.76 -8.67
C LEU A 86 4.97 -0.94 -10.18
N ASP A 87 4.37 -1.99 -10.73
CA ASP A 87 4.37 -2.34 -12.15
C ASP A 87 2.98 -2.12 -12.76
N ASP A 88 2.85 -2.33 -14.07
CA ASP A 88 1.59 -2.17 -14.81
C ASP A 88 0.43 -2.95 -14.17
N ALA A 89 0.71 -4.17 -13.68
CA ALA A 89 -0.30 -5.01 -13.06
C ALA A 89 -0.76 -4.41 -11.72
N THR A 90 0.18 -3.92 -10.91
CA THR A 90 -0.10 -3.29 -9.62
C THR A 90 -0.85 -1.96 -9.78
N ILE A 91 -0.44 -1.12 -10.74
CA ILE A 91 -1.15 0.13 -11.06
C ILE A 91 -2.58 -0.17 -11.52
N LYS A 92 -2.76 -1.19 -12.36
CA LYS A 92 -4.08 -1.62 -12.80
C LYS A 92 -4.94 -2.09 -11.63
N CYS A 93 -4.38 -2.83 -10.67
CA CYS A 93 -5.09 -3.20 -9.44
C CYS A 93 -5.52 -1.98 -8.61
N TYR A 94 -4.69 -0.95 -8.52
CA TYR A 94 -5.08 0.31 -7.85
C TYR A 94 -6.21 1.03 -8.58
N ARG A 95 -6.12 1.13 -9.91
CA ARG A 95 -7.17 1.70 -10.74
C ARG A 95 -8.51 0.98 -10.52
N ASP A 96 -8.50 -0.35 -10.59
CA ASP A 96 -9.69 -1.17 -10.40
C ASP A 96 -10.24 -1.05 -8.96
N ALA A 97 -9.37 -0.84 -7.96
CA ALA A 97 -9.79 -0.59 -6.58
C ALA A 97 -10.40 0.81 -6.38
N PHE A 98 -10.00 1.80 -7.18
CA PHE A 98 -10.60 3.13 -7.17
C PHE A 98 -11.91 3.22 -7.94
N ASP A 99 -12.13 2.36 -8.94
CA ASP A 99 -13.34 2.33 -9.76
C ASP A 99 -14.54 1.62 -9.09
N VAL A 100 -14.92 2.07 -7.90
CA VAL A 100 -16.00 1.45 -7.11
C VAL A 100 -17.34 1.44 -7.88
N ARG A 101 -17.56 2.42 -8.76
CA ARG A 101 -18.81 2.58 -9.53
C ARG A 101 -18.76 1.92 -10.91
N GLY A 102 -17.59 1.47 -11.37
CA GLY A 102 -17.40 0.87 -12.69
C GLY A 102 -17.56 1.86 -13.85
N ASN A 103 -17.36 3.16 -13.61
CA ASN A 103 -17.47 4.21 -14.63
C ASN A 103 -16.11 4.77 -15.05
N GLY A 104 -15.00 4.32 -14.45
CA GLY A 104 -13.65 4.75 -14.79
C GLY A 104 -13.31 6.16 -14.33
N GLU A 105 -14.08 6.74 -13.41
CA GLU A 105 -13.99 8.15 -13.02
C GLU A 105 -14.08 8.32 -11.50
N LEU A 106 -13.33 9.29 -10.97
CA LEU A 106 -13.47 9.80 -9.61
C LEU A 106 -13.91 11.27 -9.68
N SER A 107 -14.78 11.69 -8.77
CA SER A 107 -14.93 13.13 -8.53
C SER A 107 -13.66 13.70 -7.89
N ARG A 108 -13.41 15.01 -8.08
CA ARG A 108 -12.29 15.69 -7.37
C ARG A 108 -12.36 15.48 -5.85
N THR A 109 -13.57 15.45 -5.29
CA THR A 109 -13.78 15.23 -3.86
C THR A 109 -13.37 13.82 -3.43
N GLU A 110 -13.79 12.79 -4.16
CA GLU A 110 -13.39 11.40 -3.88
C GLU A 110 -11.87 11.24 -4.00
N PHE A 111 -11.26 11.79 -5.06
CA PHE A 111 -9.82 11.71 -5.25
C PHE A 111 -9.04 12.47 -4.16
N ARG A 112 -9.52 13.65 -3.74
CA ARG A 112 -8.94 14.39 -2.61
C ARG A 112 -9.01 13.60 -1.30
N ILE A 113 -10.12 12.92 -1.03
CA ILE A 113 -10.25 12.07 0.16
C ILE A 113 -9.24 10.93 0.10
N ILE A 114 -9.06 10.29 -1.06
CA ILE A 114 -8.05 9.24 -1.25
C ILE A 114 -6.64 9.77 -0.95
N LEU A 115 -6.27 10.93 -1.49
CA LEU A 115 -4.96 11.54 -1.24
C LEU A 115 -4.76 11.90 0.25
N ALA A 116 -5.79 12.44 0.91
CA ALA A 116 -5.71 12.85 2.31
C ALA A 116 -5.76 11.69 3.32
N THR A 117 -6.38 10.57 2.95
CA THR A 117 -6.54 9.38 3.82
C THR A 117 -5.46 8.32 3.59
N SER A 118 -4.61 8.52 2.57
CA SER A 118 -3.41 7.74 2.33
C SER A 118 -2.46 7.89 3.53
N ALA A 119 -2.47 6.91 4.44
CA ALA A 119 -1.68 6.89 5.68
C ALA A 119 -0.15 6.98 5.46
N ALA A 120 0.31 6.89 4.21
CA ALA A 120 1.71 6.92 3.81
C ALA A 120 2.11 8.22 3.10
N SER A 121 1.22 9.21 2.95
CA SER A 121 1.49 10.38 2.15
C SER A 121 1.89 11.59 2.98
N GLU A 122 3.11 12.07 2.81
CA GLU A 122 3.54 13.42 3.21
C GLU A 122 3.01 14.52 2.28
N LEU A 123 2.03 14.21 1.41
CA LEU A 123 1.46 15.19 0.49
C LEU A 123 0.82 16.34 1.27
N THR A 124 1.34 17.53 1.04
CA THR A 124 0.70 18.76 1.49
C THR A 124 -0.61 18.98 0.74
N SER A 125 -1.51 19.75 1.34
CA SER A 125 -2.76 20.15 0.67
C SER A 125 -2.51 20.84 -0.68
N CYS A 126 -1.44 21.64 -0.80
CA CYS A 126 -1.06 22.29 -2.05
C CYS A 126 -0.62 21.28 -3.13
N GLU A 127 0.17 20.27 -2.76
CA GLU A 127 0.58 19.22 -3.70
C GLU A 127 -0.60 18.35 -4.13
N ALA A 128 -1.50 18.03 -3.20
CA ALA A 128 -2.73 17.32 -3.52
C ALA A 128 -3.58 18.11 -4.53
N GLU A 129 -3.82 19.41 -4.32
CA GLU A 129 -4.54 20.23 -5.30
C GLU A 129 -3.81 20.31 -6.64
N ALA A 130 -2.48 20.44 -6.65
CA ALA A 130 -1.71 20.48 -7.89
C ALA A 130 -1.87 19.19 -8.72
N ILE A 131 -1.90 18.02 -8.07
CA ILE A 131 -2.15 16.74 -8.75
C ILE A 131 -3.59 16.69 -9.30
N ILE A 132 -4.57 17.14 -8.51
CA ILE A 132 -5.97 17.16 -8.96
C ILE A 132 -6.15 18.11 -10.15
N ASP A 133 -5.56 19.31 -10.11
CA ASP A 133 -5.61 20.29 -11.20
C ASP A 133 -4.86 19.80 -12.44
N PHE A 134 -3.78 19.04 -12.27
CA PHE A 134 -3.08 18.41 -13.38
C PHE A 134 -3.95 17.35 -14.08
N LEU A 135 -4.73 16.59 -13.31
CA LEU A 135 -5.61 15.54 -13.84
C LEU A 135 -6.99 16.07 -14.31
N ASP A 136 -7.39 17.26 -13.88
CA ASP A 136 -8.62 17.95 -14.31
C ASP A 136 -8.33 19.42 -14.69
N PRO A 137 -7.55 19.66 -15.77
CA PRO A 137 -7.09 21.01 -16.14
C PRO A 137 -8.23 21.93 -16.62
N HIS A 138 -9.41 21.36 -16.90
CA HIS A 138 -10.59 22.10 -17.37
C HIS A 138 -11.64 22.32 -16.29
N GLY A 139 -11.40 21.86 -15.05
CA GLY A 139 -12.34 22.04 -13.93
C GLY A 139 -13.68 21.32 -14.14
N THR A 140 -13.65 20.15 -14.78
CA THR A 140 -14.83 19.30 -15.02
C THR A 140 -15.37 18.65 -13.75
N ASN A 141 -14.62 18.74 -12.65
CA ASN A 141 -14.86 18.06 -11.38
C ASN A 141 -14.71 16.53 -11.46
N ILE A 142 -14.10 16.04 -12.53
CA ILE A 142 -13.91 14.63 -12.83
C ILE A 142 -12.42 14.37 -13.07
N VAL A 143 -11.91 13.33 -12.41
CA VAL A 143 -10.58 12.74 -12.62
C VAL A 143 -10.79 11.39 -13.28
N LYS A 144 -10.31 11.23 -14.52
CA LYS A 144 -10.38 9.93 -15.20
C LYS A 144 -9.31 9.01 -14.64
N LEU A 145 -9.71 7.81 -14.26
CA LEU A 145 -8.80 6.82 -13.70
C LEU A 145 -7.71 6.38 -14.69
N ARG A 146 -8.00 6.46 -16.00
CA ARG A 146 -7.01 6.24 -17.05
C ARG A 146 -5.90 7.29 -17.05
N ASP A 147 -6.24 8.57 -16.83
CA ASP A 147 -5.24 9.64 -16.81
C ASP A 147 -4.35 9.53 -15.56
N LEU A 148 -4.94 9.08 -14.44
CA LEU A 148 -4.19 8.73 -13.22
C LEU A 148 -3.25 7.53 -13.45
N GLU A 149 -3.73 6.46 -14.10
CA GLU A 149 -2.90 5.31 -14.49
C GLU A 149 -1.70 5.74 -15.36
N GLU A 150 -1.94 6.55 -16.39
CA GLU A 150 -0.86 7.07 -17.26
C GLU A 150 0.13 7.97 -16.50
N LEU A 151 -0.33 8.76 -15.53
CA LEU A 151 0.54 9.56 -14.67
C LEU A 151 1.44 8.66 -13.81
N LEU A 152 0.88 7.65 -13.15
CA LEU A 152 1.64 6.72 -12.30
C LEU A 152 2.67 5.93 -13.11
N MET A 153 2.30 5.49 -14.31
CA MET A 153 3.20 4.82 -15.25
C MET A 153 4.38 5.71 -15.67
N LYS A 154 4.15 7.01 -15.92
CA LYS A 154 5.22 7.95 -16.25
C LYS A 154 6.21 8.14 -15.10
N CYS A 155 5.75 8.13 -13.85
CA CYS A 155 6.61 8.23 -12.68
C CYS A 155 7.56 7.03 -12.52
N LEU A 156 7.20 5.87 -13.09
CA LEU A 156 8.01 4.64 -13.04
C LEU A 156 9.01 4.50 -14.18
N ALA A 157 8.86 5.29 -15.24
CA ALA A 157 9.74 5.26 -16.41
C ALA A 157 11.00 6.12 -16.24
N VAL A 158 11.20 6.72 -15.07
CA VAL A 158 12.34 7.60 -14.71
C VAL A 158 13.41 6.78 -13.99
#